data_AF-A0A8J6SPN9-F1
#
_entry.id   AF-A0A8J6SPN9-F1
#
_cell.length_a   1.000
_cell.length_b   1.000
_cell.length_c   1.000
_cell.angle_alpha   90.00
_cell.angle_beta   90.00
_cell.angle_gamma   90.00
#
_symmetry.space_group_name_H-M   'P 1'
#
loop_
_entity.id
_entity.type
_entity.pdbx_description
1 polymer ?
#
loop_
_entity_poly.entity_id
_entity_poly.type
_entity_poly.pdbx_seq_one_letter_code
_entity_poly.pdbx_strand_id
1 'polypeptide(L)' 'MKNINPENLVFLDEMGVLLGLTRTHGRSLAGLRVYDLKPFYRGAKVTVVGAISLTTGV' A
#
# COMPACT_ATOMS: atom_id res chain seq x y z
N MET A 1 -5.77 18.34 24.80
CA MET A 1 -5.08 17.05 24.85
C MET A 1 -3.68 17.26 25.40
N LYS A 2 -3.50 17.23 26.72
CA LYS A 2 -2.18 17.25 27.37
C LYS A 2 -2.22 16.16 28.44
N ASN A 3 -1.17 15.35 28.53
CA ASN A 3 -1.01 14.17 29.40
C ASN A 3 -1.81 12.89 29.06
N ILE A 4 -1.94 12.52 27.79
CA ILE A 4 -2.31 11.13 27.45
C ILE A 4 -1.03 10.34 27.22
N ASN A 5 -0.88 9.19 27.89
CA ASN A 5 0.25 8.30 27.66
C ASN A 5 0.18 7.77 26.21
N PRO A 6 1.23 7.96 25.39
CA PRO A 6 1.26 7.46 24.01
C PRO A 6 0.96 5.96 23.86
N GLU A 7 1.28 5.15 24.87
CA GLU A 7 0.98 3.70 24.86
C GLU A 7 -0.53 3.40 24.87
N ASN A 8 -1.36 4.35 25.31
CA ASN A 8 -2.82 4.21 25.30
C ASN A 8 -3.45 4.65 23.98
N LEU A 9 -2.65 5.05 22.98
CA LEU A 9 -3.14 5.53 21.70
C LEU A 9 -3.17 4.38 20.68
N VAL A 10 -4.34 4.20 20.07
CA VAL A 10 -4.56 3.31 18.92
C VAL A 10 -5.03 4.18 17.76
N PHE A 11 -4.27 4.18 16.67
CA PHE A 11 -4.59 4.94 15.47
C PHE A 11 -5.25 4.00 14.47
N LEU A 12 -6.50 4.30 14.10
CA LEU A 12 -7.29 3.55 13.12
C LEU A 12 -7.32 4.32 11.82
N ASP A 13 -7.10 3.65 10.70
CA ASP A 13 -7.19 4.25 9.37
C ASP A 13 -7.74 3.26 8.33
N GLU A 14 -8.21 3.82 7.21
CA GLU A 14 -8.67 3.09 6.04
C GLU A 14 -7.78 3.41 4.83
N MET A 15 -7.38 2.37 4.10
CA MET A 15 -6.66 2.51 2.84
C MET A 15 -7.25 1.62 1.75
N GLY A 16 -7.48 2.21 0.57
CA GLY A 16 -7.80 1.47 -0.65
C GLY A 16 -6.54 0.96 -1.36
N VAL A 17 -6.47 -0.35 -1.62
CA VAL A 17 -5.39 -1.01 -2.38
C VAL A 17 -5.91 -1.40 -3.75
N LEU A 18 -5.29 -0.86 -4.80
CA LEU A 18 -5.61 -1.16 -6.19
C LEU A 18 -4.65 -2.23 -6.73
N LEU A 19 -5.09 -3.48 -6.78
CA LEU A 19 -4.26 -4.62 -7.21
C LEU A 19 -4.01 -4.68 -8.73
N GLY A 20 -4.64 -3.78 -9.49
CA GLY A 20 -4.52 -3.70 -10.95
C GLY A 20 -3.56 -2.63 -11.47
N LEU A 21 -2.83 -1.95 -10.59
CA LEU A 21 -1.88 -0.91 -11.01
C LEU A 21 -0.61 -1.55 -11.56
N THR A 22 -0.09 -0.97 -12.65
CA THR A 22 1.22 -1.28 -13.20
C THR A 22 2.01 0.01 -13.38
N ARG A 23 3.32 -0.11 -13.54
CA ARG A 23 4.18 1.02 -13.89
C ARG A 23 3.81 1.56 -15.26
N THR A 24 3.88 2.88 -15.42
CA THR A 24 3.65 3.55 -16.71
C THR A 24 4.87 3.44 -17.65
N HIS A 25 6.04 3.12 -17.10
CA HIS A 25 7.30 3.03 -17.83
C HIS A 25 8.04 1.74 -17.47
N GLY A 26 8.50 1.02 -18.51
CA GLY A 26 9.40 -0.11 -18.38
C GLY A 26 10.86 0.34 -18.23
N ARG A 27 11.75 -0.59 -17.86
CA ARG A 27 13.20 -0.34 -17.76
C ARG A 27 13.94 -1.35 -18.65
N SER A 28 14.88 -0.87 -19.46
CA SER A 28 15.80 -1.68 -20.27
C SER A 28 17.19 -1.04 -20.31
N LEU A 29 18.19 -1.82 -20.73
CA LEU A 29 19.51 -1.26 -21.08
C LEU A 29 19.38 -0.35 -22.30
N ALA A 30 20.34 0.58 -22.43
CA ALA A 30 20.39 1.49 -23.57
C ALA A 30 20.43 0.72 -24.91
N GLY A 31 19.62 1.17 -25.87
CA GLY A 31 19.50 0.55 -27.20
C GLY A 31 18.60 -0.69 -27.26
N LEU A 32 18.07 -1.18 -26.13
CA LEU A 32 17.20 -2.36 -26.11
C LEU A 32 15.73 -1.99 -25.88
N ARG A 33 14.84 -2.69 -26.60
CA ARG A 33 13.39 -2.59 -26.40
C ARG A 33 12.98 -3.26 -25.09
N VAL A 34 12.15 -2.58 -24.31
CA VAL A 34 11.54 -3.15 -23.11
C VAL A 34 10.30 -3.98 -23.47
N TYR A 35 10.19 -5.15 -22.87
CA TYR A 35 9.01 -6.00 -22.92
C TYR A 35 8.55 -6.25 -21.48
N ASP A 36 7.26 -6.12 -21.22
CA ASP A 36 6.68 -6.36 -19.91
C ASP A 36 5.27 -6.93 -20.05
N LEU A 37 4.86 -7.74 -19.07
CA LEU A 37 3.51 -8.29 -18.99
C LEU A 37 2.67 -7.38 -18.10
N LYS A 38 1.77 -6.62 -18.71
CA LYS A 38 0.80 -5.80 -17.98
C LYS A 38 -0.45 -6.63 -17.65
N PRO A 39 -1.00 -6.53 -16.43
CA PRO A 39 -2.31 -7.11 -16.12
C PRO A 39 -3.37 -6.61 -17.12
N PHE A 40 -3.99 -7.53 -17.86
CA PHE A 40 -5.01 -7.19 -18.85
C PHE A 40 -6.34 -6.79 -18.20
N TYR A 41 -6.68 -7.40 -17.07
CA TYR A 41 -7.91 -7.13 -16.32
C TYR A 41 -7.72 -6.05 -15.26
N ARG A 42 -8.78 -5.31 -14.95
CA ARG A 42 -8.82 -4.41 -13.79
C ARG A 42 -8.71 -5.26 -12.52
N GLY A 43 -7.53 -5.31 -11.91
CA GLY A 43 -7.32 -5.98 -10.63
C GLY A 43 -8.32 -5.48 -9.56
N ALA A 44 -8.58 -6.31 -8.56
CA ALA A 44 -9.53 -5.98 -7.51
C ALA A 44 -9.14 -4.70 -6.76
N LYS A 45 -10.16 -3.98 -6.26
CA LYS A 45 -10.01 -2.87 -5.32
C LYS A 45 -10.32 -3.42 -3.94
N VAL A 46 -9.34 -3.38 -3.04
CA VAL A 46 -9.46 -3.90 -1.68
C VAL A 46 -9.47 -2.74 -0.72
N THR A 47 -10.44 -2.69 0.19
CA THR A 47 -10.42 -1.76 1.32
C THR A 47 -9.75 -2.45 2.49
N VAL A 48 -8.71 -1.83 3.04
CA VAL A 48 -7.99 -2.28 4.22
C VAL A 48 -8.33 -1.34 5.35
N VAL A 49 -8.80 -1.89 6.47
CA VAL A 49 -8.94 -1.17 7.74
C VAL A 49 -7.88 -1.71 8.68
N GLY A 50 -7.03 -0.82 9.19
CA GLY A 50 -5.89 -1.20 10.01
C GLY A 50 -5.76 -0.29 11.22
N ALA A 51 -5.23 -0.85 12.31
CA ALA A 51 -4.90 -0.10 13.51
C ALA A 51 -3.42 -0.26 13.85
N ILE A 52 -2.80 0.80 14.34
CA ILE A 52 -1.42 0.78 14.84
C ILE A 52 -1.33 1.43 16.23
N SER A 53 -0.51 0.84 17.09
CA SER A 53 -0.18 1.30 18.44
C SER A 53 1.31 1.10 18.70
N LEU A 54 1.84 1.74 19.75
CA LEU A 54 3.24 1.59 20.14
C LEU A 54 3.53 0.23 20.81
N THR A 55 2.51 -0.38 21.40
CA THR A 55 2.58 -1.75 21.94
C THR A 55 2.07 -2.77 20.93
N THR A 56 2.77 -3.90 20.79
CA THR A 56 2.30 -5.07 20.05
C THR A 56 1.18 -5.75 20.84
N GLY A 57 -0.03 -5.84 20.27
CA GLY A 57 -1.11 -6.62 20.86
C GLY A 57 -0.70 -8.09 20.99
N VAL A 58 -0.70 -8.61 22.21
CA VAL A 58 -0.73 -10.06 22.48
C VAL A 58 -2.18 -10.50 22.50
#